data_AF-A0A969S0K0-F1
#
_entry.id   AF-A0A969S0K0-F1
#
_cell.length_a   1.000
_cell.length_b   1.000
_cell.length_c   1.000
_cell.angle_alpha   90.00
_cell.angle_beta   90.00
_cell.angle_gamma   90.00
#
_symmetry.space_group_name_H-M   'P 1'
#
loop_
_entity.id
_entity.type
_entity.pdbx_description
1 polymer ?
#
loop_
_entity_poly.entity_id
_entity_poly.type
_entity_poly.pdbx_seq_one_letter_code
_entity_poly.pdbx_strand_id
1 'polypeptide(L)'
;MVTLRSILDEQRIVNDDIKKLKAGEYVSRRFDNGNGFEVFQRILQSEYVVVLSGPTAQRWPIRTFGLFKPNHVDWAVESALFAIAIFIWVRLFRRDMLKLDAAAAEIGNGNFNVHVDIKPSAALHPLAASLNTMMQK
;
A
#
# COMPACT_ATOMS: atom_id res chain seq x y z
N MET A 1 30.26 -20.29 22.35
CA MET A 1 30.56 -19.07 23.12
C MET A 1 32.01 -18.73 22.83
N VAL A 2 32.30 -17.55 22.29
CA VAL A 2 33.63 -17.21 21.74
C VAL A 2 34.26 -16.13 22.62
N THR A 3 35.58 -16.19 22.81
CA THR A 3 36.31 -15.20 23.61
C THR A 3 36.73 -14.01 22.77
N LEU A 4 36.85 -12.84 23.38
CA LEU A 4 37.21 -11.61 22.66
C LEU A 4 38.59 -11.70 21.98
N ARG A 5 39.51 -12.51 22.53
CA ARG A 5 40.83 -12.78 21.93
C ARG A 5 40.76 -13.70 20.70
N SER A 6 39.97 -14.76 20.76
CA SER A 6 39.83 -15.68 19.61
C SER A 6 39.18 -15.02 18.40
N ILE A 7 38.27 -14.07 18.61
CA ILE A 7 37.65 -13.28 17.52
C ILE A 7 38.68 -12.37 16.81
N LEU A 8 39.66 -11.85 17.56
CA LEU A 8 40.73 -11.01 17.00
C LEU A 8 41.77 -11.84 16.25
N ASP A 9 42.15 -13.00 16.79
CA ASP A 9 43.10 -13.93 16.16
C ASP A 9 42.52 -14.51 14.86
N GLU A 10 41.21 -14.76 14.81
CA GLU A 10 40.48 -15.15 13.59
C GLU A 10 40.23 -13.97 12.61
N GLN A 11 40.75 -12.77 12.91
CA GLN A 11 40.53 -11.53 12.14
C GLN A 11 39.06 -11.25 11.79
N ARG A 12 38.12 -11.70 12.62
CA ARG A 12 36.68 -11.51 12.36
C ARG A 12 36.25 -10.06 12.55
N ILE A 13 36.99 -9.30 13.38
CA ILE A 13 36.68 -7.92 13.75
C ILE A 13 37.98 -7.10 13.92
N VAL A 14 37.93 -5.79 13.64
CA VAL A 14 39.06 -4.84 13.76
C VAL A 14 39.24 -4.38 15.22
N ASN A 15 40.46 -3.97 15.60
CA ASN A 15 40.81 -3.48 16.94
C ASN A 15 39.94 -2.32 17.46
N ASP A 16 39.40 -1.49 16.58
CA ASP A 16 38.51 -0.38 16.96
C ASP A 16 37.15 -0.88 17.49
N ASP A 17 36.64 -1.93 16.86
CA ASP A 17 35.36 -2.54 17.23
C ASP A 17 35.45 -3.31 18.56
N ILE A 18 36.64 -3.76 18.96
CA ILE A 18 36.87 -4.31 20.30
C ILE A 18 36.64 -3.24 21.36
N LYS A 19 37.01 -1.97 21.11
CA LYS A 19 36.74 -0.88 22.06
C LYS A 19 35.24 -0.65 22.19
N LYS A 20 34.50 -0.73 21.08
CA LYS A 20 33.03 -0.64 21.05
C LYS A 20 32.38 -1.80 21.82
N LEU A 21 32.82 -3.04 21.57
CA LEU A 21 32.36 -4.22 22.31
C LEU A 21 32.71 -4.13 23.80
N LYS A 22 33.86 -3.54 24.16
CA LYS A 22 34.24 -3.31 25.55
C LYS A 22 33.37 -2.23 26.22
N ALA A 23 32.91 -1.24 25.48
CA ALA A 23 31.94 -0.24 25.93
C ALA A 23 30.50 -0.78 26.05
N GLY A 24 30.25 -2.03 25.62
CA GLY A 24 28.92 -2.64 25.62
C GLY A 24 28.10 -2.31 24.38
N GLU A 25 28.72 -1.72 23.36
CA GLU A 25 28.08 -1.48 22.07
C GLU A 25 28.04 -2.76 21.22
N TYR A 26 27.10 -2.78 20.28
CA TYR A 26 26.92 -3.87 19.33
C TYR A 26 27.76 -3.62 18.09
N VAL A 27 28.43 -4.66 17.61
CA VAL A 27 29.16 -4.61 16.34
C VAL A 27 28.47 -5.56 15.38
N SER A 28 28.13 -5.08 14.18
CA SER A 28 27.51 -5.90 13.15
C SER A 28 28.39 -5.96 11.91
N ARG A 29 28.54 -7.16 11.34
CA ARG A 29 29.28 -7.40 10.11
C ARG A 29 28.37 -8.15 9.13
N ARG A 30 28.39 -7.76 7.86
CA ARG A 30 27.80 -8.56 6.79
C ARG A 30 28.79 -9.63 6.37
N PHE A 31 28.31 -10.84 6.09
CA PHE A 31 29.16 -11.86 5.49
C PHE A 31 29.67 -11.39 4.13
N ASP A 32 30.91 -11.75 3.79
CA ASP A 32 31.55 -11.37 2.53
C ASP A 32 30.78 -11.92 1.31
N ASN A 33 30.02 -13.00 1.49
CA ASN A 33 29.14 -13.59 0.48
C ASN A 33 27.77 -12.90 0.35
N GLY A 34 27.49 -11.85 1.13
CA GLY A 34 26.25 -11.07 1.09
C GLY A 34 24.99 -11.77 1.64
N ASN A 35 25.08 -13.03 2.06
CA ASN A 35 23.93 -13.88 2.39
C ASN A 35 23.56 -13.89 3.88
N GLY A 36 24.07 -12.95 4.66
CA GLY A 36 23.73 -12.84 6.07
C GLY A 36 24.52 -11.77 6.80
N PHE A 37 24.25 -11.69 8.09
CA PHE A 37 24.94 -10.80 9.00
C PHE A 37 25.28 -11.54 10.30
N GLU A 38 26.40 -11.15 10.90
CA GLU A 38 26.78 -11.53 12.26
C GLU A 38 26.67 -10.29 13.14
N VAL A 39 26.04 -10.45 14.31
CA VAL A 39 26.05 -9.45 15.38
C VAL A 39 26.86 -9.99 16.54
N PHE A 40 27.80 -9.17 17.00
CA PHE A 40 28.66 -9.43 18.14
C PHE A 40 28.19 -8.60 19.33
N GLN A 41 27.95 -9.26 20.45
CA GLN A 41 27.60 -8.60 21.71
C GLN A 41 28.39 -9.21 22.86
N ARG A 42 29.06 -8.37 23.65
CA ARG A 42 29.73 -8.80 24.88
C ARG A 42 28.72 -9.02 26.00
N ILE A 43 28.84 -10.14 26.71
CA ILE A 43 28.01 -10.41 27.89
C ILE A 43 28.56 -9.62 29.07
N LEU A 44 27.70 -8.81 29.72
CA LEU A 44 27.91 -8.04 30.95
C LEU A 44 29.34 -8.14 31.55
N GLN A 45 30.22 -7.21 31.19
CA GLN A 45 31.60 -7.09 31.70
C GLN A 45 32.52 -8.33 31.56
N SER A 46 32.08 -9.42 30.95
CA SER A 46 32.87 -10.65 30.79
C SER A 46 33.77 -10.63 29.54
N GLU A 47 34.72 -11.55 29.44
CA GLU A 47 35.58 -11.78 28.26
C GLU A 47 34.84 -12.51 27.11
N TYR A 48 33.56 -12.86 27.32
CA TYR A 48 32.78 -13.66 26.39
C TYR A 48 31.88 -12.80 25.49
N VAL A 49 31.84 -13.18 24.22
CA VAL A 49 31.02 -12.55 23.18
C VAL A 49 30.01 -13.57 22.64
N VAL A 50 28.76 -13.14 22.54
CA VAL A 50 27.71 -13.85 21.82
C VAL A 50 27.76 -13.42 20.36
N VAL A 51 27.78 -14.41 19.48
CA VAL A 51 27.72 -14.21 18.02
C VAL A 51 26.35 -14.69 17.55
N LEU A 52 25.54 -13.78 17.02
CA LEU A 52 24.25 -14.09 16.43
C LEU A 52 24.37 -13.98 14.92
N SER A 53 24.21 -15.08 14.20
CA SER A 53 24.19 -15.12 12.74
C SER A 53 22.76 -15.22 12.23
N GLY A 54 22.35 -14.27 11.38
CA GLY A 54 21.04 -14.28 10.72
C GLY A 54 21.17 -14.34 9.20
N PRO A 55 20.32 -15.11 8.49
CA PRO A 55 20.27 -15.02 7.04
C PRO A 55 19.76 -13.64 6.63
N THR A 56 20.38 -13.02 5.63
CA THR A 56 19.81 -11.81 5.02
C THR A 56 18.63 -12.29 4.19
N ALA A 57 17.47 -11.65 4.34
CA ALA A 57 16.33 -11.93 3.47
C ALA A 57 16.77 -11.74 2.01
N GLN A 58 16.93 -12.86 1.30
CA GLN A 58 17.30 -12.87 -0.11
C GLN A 58 16.10 -12.27 -0.86
N ARG A 59 16.14 -10.96 -1.10
CA ARG A 59 15.18 -10.31 -2.00
C ARG A 59 15.49 -10.86 -3.39
N TRP A 60 14.68 -11.79 -3.85
CA TRP A 60 14.78 -12.29 -5.21
C TRP A 60 14.71 -11.08 -6.15
N PRO A 61 15.68 -10.89 -7.06
CA PRO A 61 15.56 -9.83 -8.04
C PRO A 61 14.40 -10.20 -8.95
N ILE A 62 13.22 -9.60 -8.71
CA ILE A 62 12.06 -9.67 -9.61
C ILE A 62 12.46 -8.87 -10.86
N ARG A 63 13.30 -9.48 -11.71
CA ARG A 63 13.86 -8.89 -12.92
C ARG A 63 13.00 -9.25 -14.15
N THR A 64 11.71 -9.52 -13.94
CA THR A 64 10.76 -9.92 -15.00
C THR A 64 10.12 -8.75 -15.71
N PHE A 65 10.04 -7.56 -15.09
CA PHE A 65 9.52 -6.36 -15.75
C PHE A 65 10.66 -5.41 -16.14
N GLY A 66 11.30 -5.67 -17.29
CA GLY A 66 12.50 -4.97 -17.77
C GLY A 66 12.40 -3.46 -17.99
N LEU A 67 11.25 -2.84 -17.73
CA LEU A 67 11.02 -1.38 -17.86
C LEU A 67 10.17 -0.79 -16.71
N PHE A 68 9.36 -1.58 -16.00
CA PHE A 68 8.46 -1.10 -14.96
C PHE A 68 8.77 -1.79 -13.63
N LYS A 69 8.97 -1.02 -12.57
CA LYS A 69 9.04 -1.60 -11.22
C LYS A 69 7.72 -2.32 -10.94
N PRO A 70 7.72 -3.49 -10.28
CA PRO A 70 6.51 -4.24 -9.94
C PRO A 70 5.43 -3.36 -9.30
N ASN A 71 5.84 -2.45 -8.40
CA ASN A 71 4.94 -1.49 -7.76
C ASN A 71 4.14 -0.62 -8.76
N HIS A 72 4.68 -0.28 -9.93
CA HIS A 72 3.94 0.51 -10.92
C HIS A 72 2.87 -0.30 -11.65
N VAL A 73 3.11 -1.60 -11.85
CA VAL A 73 2.15 -2.48 -12.49
C VAL A 73 0.96 -2.70 -11.56
N ASP A 74 1.21 -2.98 -10.29
CA ASP A 74 0.15 -3.18 -9.29
C ASP A 74 -0.73 -1.93 -9.18
N TRP A 75 -0.12 -0.74 -9.07
CA TRP A 75 -0.84 0.53 -9.03
C TRP A 75 -1.66 0.81 -10.30
N ALA A 76 -1.11 0.48 -11.47
CA ALA A 76 -1.80 0.69 -12.75
C ALA A 76 -3.02 -0.23 -12.87
N VAL A 77 -2.89 -1.50 -12.48
CA VAL A 77 -4.00 -2.47 -12.50
C VAL A 77 -5.09 -2.07 -11.52
N GLU A 78 -4.73 -1.70 -10.30
CA GLU A 78 -5.67 -1.22 -9.29
C GLU A 78 -6.42 0.02 -9.75
N SER A 79 -5.70 1.01 -10.29
CA SER A 79 -6.30 2.23 -10.83
C SER A 79 -7.24 1.95 -12.00
N ALA A 80 -6.87 1.01 -12.89
CA ALA A 80 -7.70 0.62 -14.02
C ALA A 80 -9.02 -0.04 -13.56
N LEU A 81 -8.97 -0.89 -12.53
CA LEU A 81 -10.18 -1.50 -11.96
C LEU A 81 -11.13 -0.45 -11.38
N PHE A 82 -10.60 0.51 -10.62
CA PHE A 82 -11.40 1.62 -10.11
C PHE A 82 -11.99 2.47 -11.22
N ALA A 83 -11.20 2.81 -12.25
CA ALA A 83 -11.68 3.58 -13.39
C ALA A 83 -12.81 2.86 -14.13
N ILE A 84 -12.70 1.55 -14.34
CA ILE A 84 -13.74 0.74 -14.98
C ILE A 84 -15.01 0.70 -14.11
N ALA A 85 -14.88 0.48 -12.80
CA ALA A 85 -16.01 0.46 -11.89
C ALA A 85 -16.77 1.79 -11.91
N ILE A 86 -16.06 2.91 -11.80
CA ILE A 86 -16.63 4.26 -11.88
C ILE A 86 -17.29 4.47 -13.25
N PHE A 87 -16.62 4.08 -14.33
CA PHE A 87 -17.16 4.23 -15.68
C PHE A 87 -18.48 3.46 -15.86
N ILE A 88 -18.56 2.22 -15.38
CA ILE A 88 -19.78 1.41 -15.42
C ILE A 88 -20.89 2.08 -14.62
N TRP A 89 -20.60 2.53 -13.41
CA TRP A 89 -21.57 3.25 -12.56
C TRP A 89 -22.10 4.50 -13.26
N VAL A 90 -21.21 5.40 -13.69
CA VAL A 90 -21.59 6.63 -14.39
C VAL A 90 -22.41 6.31 -15.63
N ARG A 91 -21.99 5.31 -16.43
CA ARG A 91 -22.69 4.94 -17.66
C ARG A 91 -24.09 4.38 -17.40
N LEU A 92 -24.27 3.58 -16.36
CA LEU A 92 -25.58 3.03 -15.98
C LEU A 92 -26.54 4.15 -15.53
N PHE A 93 -26.09 5.06 -14.68
CA PHE A 93 -26.94 6.10 -14.10
C PHE A 93 -27.10 7.35 -14.97
N ARG A 94 -26.25 7.54 -15.99
CA ARG A 94 -26.27 8.74 -16.86
C ARG A 94 -27.63 9.03 -17.47
N ARG A 95 -28.34 8.00 -17.97
CA ARG A 95 -29.64 8.21 -18.63
C ARG A 95 -30.70 8.74 -17.66
N ASP A 96 -30.75 8.18 -16.47
CA ASP A 96 -31.74 8.53 -15.46
C ASP A 96 -31.39 9.88 -14.81
N MET A 97 -30.10 10.18 -14.60
CA MET A 97 -29.65 11.50 -14.16
C MET A 97 -30.01 12.60 -15.17
N LEU A 98 -29.82 12.37 -16.47
CA LEU A 98 -30.20 13.36 -17.50
C LEU A 98 -31.70 13.62 -17.54
N LYS A 99 -32.53 12.60 -17.30
CA LYS A 99 -33.99 12.77 -17.19
C LYS A 99 -34.37 13.59 -15.96
N LEU A 100 -33.74 13.34 -14.82
CA LEU A 100 -33.96 14.10 -13.59
C LEU A 100 -33.53 15.56 -13.74
N ASP A 101 -32.38 15.79 -14.38
CA ASP A 101 -31.84 17.13 -14.64
C ASP A 101 -32.77 17.95 -15.55
N ALA A 102 -33.24 17.34 -16.65
CA ALA A 102 -34.21 17.97 -17.54
C ALA A 102 -35.53 18.31 -16.82
N ALA A 103 -36.03 17.42 -15.97
CA ALA A 103 -37.25 17.66 -15.21
C ALA A 103 -37.06 18.75 -14.14
N ALA A 104 -35.92 18.76 -13.45
CA ALA A 104 -35.59 19.80 -12.48
C ALA A 104 -35.47 21.19 -13.16
N ALA A 105 -34.92 21.24 -14.37
CA ALA A 105 -34.85 22.47 -15.17
C ALA A 105 -36.24 22.99 -15.56
N GLU A 106 -37.14 22.11 -16.00
CA GLU A 106 -38.53 22.47 -16.32
C GLU A 106 -39.30 23.00 -15.10
N ILE A 107 -39.14 22.35 -13.94
CA ILE A 107 -39.69 22.82 -12.66
C ILE A 107 -39.13 24.21 -12.31
N GLY A 108 -37.82 24.41 -12.48
CA GLY A 108 -37.16 25.71 -12.25
C GLY A 108 -37.68 26.82 -13.16
N ASN A 109 -38.14 26.47 -14.36
CA ASN A 109 -38.78 27.39 -15.31
C ASN A 109 -40.28 27.61 -15.02
N GLY A 110 -40.82 27.06 -13.93
CA GLY A 110 -42.22 27.18 -13.53
C GLY A 110 -43.17 26.25 -14.26
N ASN A 111 -42.65 25.27 -15.01
CA ASN A 111 -43.45 24.25 -15.69
C ASN A 111 -43.57 23.00 -14.82
N PHE A 112 -44.69 22.88 -14.10
CA PHE A 112 -44.99 21.74 -13.23
C PHE A 112 -45.74 20.61 -13.94
N ASN A 113 -45.94 20.70 -15.25
CA ASN A 113 -46.73 19.72 -16.01
C ASN A 113 -45.88 18.59 -16.61
N VAL A 114 -44.64 18.43 -16.15
CA VAL A 114 -43.69 17.41 -16.61
C VAL A 114 -43.82 16.18 -15.71
N HIS A 115 -43.70 14.97 -16.27
CA HIS A 115 -43.71 13.74 -15.48
C HIS A 115 -42.43 12.96 -15.71
N VAL A 116 -41.71 12.64 -14.63
CA VAL A 116 -40.46 11.91 -14.73
C VAL A 116 -40.73 10.41 -14.70
N ASP A 117 -40.65 9.77 -15.86
CA ASP A 117 -40.76 8.31 -15.99
C ASP A 117 -39.39 7.64 -15.85
N ILE A 118 -39.11 7.19 -14.63
CA ILE A 118 -37.98 6.33 -14.25
C ILE A 118 -38.56 4.99 -13.75
N LYS A 119 -37.94 3.88 -14.17
CA LYS A 119 -38.42 2.54 -13.82
C LYS A 119 -38.42 2.35 -12.28
N PRO A 120 -39.41 1.66 -11.70
CA PRO A 120 -39.47 1.38 -10.26
C PRO A 120 -38.27 0.59 -9.73
N SER A 121 -37.62 -0.19 -10.59
CA SER A 121 -36.41 -0.96 -10.26
C SER A 121 -35.11 -0.16 -10.35
N ALA A 122 -35.16 1.09 -10.84
CA ALA A 122 -33.97 1.93 -10.92
C ALA A 122 -33.68 2.59 -9.56
N ALA A 123 -32.41 2.65 -9.19
CA ALA A 123 -31.99 3.22 -7.90
C ALA A 123 -32.38 4.70 -7.71
N LEU A 124 -32.62 5.42 -8.81
CA LEU A 124 -33.01 6.84 -8.82
C LEU A 124 -34.53 7.07 -8.80
N HIS A 125 -35.34 6.00 -8.79
CA HIS A 125 -36.80 6.10 -8.67
C HIS A 125 -37.31 6.94 -7.48
N PRO A 126 -36.78 6.82 -6.24
CA PRO A 126 -37.28 7.64 -5.12
C PRO A 126 -37.10 9.14 -5.38
N LEU A 127 -36.05 9.56 -6.10
CA LEU A 127 -35.85 10.96 -6.48
C LEU A 127 -36.85 11.41 -7.55
N ALA A 128 -37.15 10.56 -8.52
CA ALA A 128 -38.20 10.82 -9.51
C ALA A 128 -39.58 10.95 -8.85
N ALA A 129 -39.89 10.07 -7.91
CA ALA A 129 -41.13 10.09 -7.14
C ALA A 129 -41.25 11.36 -6.29
N SER A 130 -40.17 11.82 -5.65
CA SER A 130 -40.20 13.09 -4.90
C SER A 130 -40.44 14.29 -5.81
N LEU A 131 -39.84 14.33 -7.01
CA LEU A 131 -40.12 15.39 -7.97
C LEU A 131 -41.57 15.35 -8.45
N ASN A 132 -42.08 14.16 -8.78
CA ASN A 132 -43.46 13.97 -9.22
C ASN A 132 -44.49 14.40 -8.16
N THR A 133 -44.21 14.18 -6.87
CA THR A 133 -45.09 14.63 -5.78
C THR A 133 -45.04 16.13 -5.55
N MET A 134 -43.89 16.79 -5.74
CA MET A 134 -43.79 18.26 -5.71
C MET A 134 -44.60 18.92 -6.83
N MET A 135 -44.68 18.29 -8.00
CA MET A 135 -45.42 18.82 -9.16
C MET A 135 -46.95 18.68 -9.05
N GLN A 136 -47.44 17.81 -8.16
CA GLN A 136 -48.88 17.60 -7.94
C GLN A 136 -49.48 18.53 -6.88
N LYS A 137 -48.66 19.32 -6.19
CA LYS A 137 -49.09 20.31 -5.19
C LYS A 137 -49.16 21.71 -5.79
#